data_AF-H0WN97-F1
#
_entry.id   AF-H0WN97-F1
#
_cell.length_a   1.000
_cell.length_b   1.000
_cell.length_c   1.000
_cell.angle_alpha   90.00
_cell.angle_beta   90.00
_cell.angle_gamma   90.00
#
_symmetry.space_group_name_H-M   'P 1'
#
loop_
_entity.id
_entity.type
_entity.pdbx_description
1 polymer ?
#
loop_
_entity_poly.entity_id
_entity_poly.type
_entity_poly.pdbx_seq_one_letter_code
_entity_poly.pdbx_strand_id
1 'polypeptide(L)'
;VEPWMPEPVAGLSTQYDLSRAKVALLLAVIQGRPGAQHDVEALGRLCQTLGFETTLRMDPTAQAFQKELAQFREQLDTHSSPVSCALVALMAHGGPQGQLVGADGQEVQLEVLKQELSHCRALQDHPKIFLLQACRGGSRHRRQPPISTKYNYLPFFIPGNRDTGVGPTALPWYWRWLQAPPAIPSHADVLQIYADAKGYVAYRDEKGSDFIQTLVEVLQANPGRDLMELLTEVNRQICEHDVLGPDGDELRKACLEIRSSLRHRLCLQ
;
A
#
# COMPACT_ATOMS: atom_id res chain seq x y z
N VAL A 1 -33.35 -26.39 33.71
CA VAL A 1 -32.17 -25.56 33.40
C VAL A 1 -32.07 -25.53 31.89
N GLU A 2 -32.50 -24.45 31.26
CA GLU A 2 -32.31 -24.28 29.82
C GLU A 2 -30.80 -24.23 29.52
N PRO A 3 -30.32 -24.85 28.44
CA PRO A 3 -28.92 -24.75 28.06
C PRO A 3 -28.64 -23.32 27.61
N TRP A 4 -27.73 -22.66 28.30
CA TRP A 4 -27.19 -21.35 27.92
C TRP A 4 -26.53 -21.50 26.54
N MET A 5 -27.21 -21.04 25.49
CA MET A 5 -26.60 -20.89 24.17
C MET A 5 -25.73 -19.64 24.20
N PRO A 6 -24.44 -19.74 23.85
CA PRO A 6 -23.62 -18.54 23.70
C PRO A 6 -24.22 -17.69 22.58
N GLU A 7 -24.41 -16.40 22.86
CA GLU A 7 -24.75 -15.37 21.88
C GLU A 7 -23.84 -15.51 20.65
N PRO A 8 -24.39 -15.41 19.42
CA PRO A 8 -23.58 -15.52 18.21
C PRO A 8 -22.47 -14.46 18.26
N VAL A 9 -21.22 -14.93 18.20
CA VAL A 9 -20.04 -14.08 18.04
C VAL A 9 -20.32 -13.16 16.86
N ALA A 10 -20.28 -11.84 17.10
CA ALA A 10 -20.45 -10.82 16.07
C ALA A 10 -19.68 -11.25 14.81
N GLY A 11 -20.39 -11.44 13.71
CA GLY A 11 -19.83 -12.05 12.50
C GLY A 11 -18.51 -11.37 12.12
N LEU A 12 -17.48 -12.18 11.83
CA LEU A 12 -16.20 -11.69 11.31
C LEU A 12 -16.47 -10.80 10.09
N SER A 13 -16.38 -9.48 10.27
CA SER A 13 -16.54 -8.55 9.15
C SER A 13 -15.46 -8.89 8.12
N THR A 14 -15.85 -9.15 6.88
CA THR A 14 -14.89 -9.45 5.81
C THR A 14 -14.25 -8.18 5.24
N GLN A 15 -14.64 -7.00 5.73
CA GLN A 15 -14.24 -5.68 5.21
C GLN A 15 -13.94 -4.70 6.36
N TYR A 16 -12.96 -3.82 6.16
CA TYR A 16 -12.69 -2.72 7.10
C TYR A 16 -13.86 -1.73 7.14
N ASP A 17 -14.24 -1.29 8.34
CA ASP A 17 -15.16 -0.18 8.55
C ASP A 17 -14.43 1.15 8.36
N LEU A 18 -14.76 1.85 7.27
CA LEU A 18 -14.21 3.17 6.94
C LEU A 18 -15.22 4.31 7.15
N SER A 19 -16.23 4.12 8.00
CA SER A 19 -17.27 5.13 8.28
C SER A 19 -16.76 6.39 9.00
N ARG A 20 -15.52 6.36 9.51
CA ARG A 20 -14.91 7.46 10.27
C ARG A 20 -13.93 8.27 9.42
N ALA A 21 -13.18 9.16 10.06
CA ALA A 21 -12.24 10.02 9.36
C ALA A 21 -11.18 9.20 8.62
N LYS A 22 -10.94 9.58 7.36
CA LYS A 22 -9.83 9.10 6.55
C LYS A 22 -8.86 10.26 6.41
N VAL A 23 -7.59 10.05 6.70
CA VAL A 23 -6.59 11.13 6.71
C VAL A 23 -5.40 10.76 5.84
N ALA A 24 -4.86 11.74 5.12
CA ALA A 24 -3.77 11.53 4.19
C ALA A 24 -2.61 12.51 4.44
N LEU A 25 -1.39 12.02 4.34
CA LEU A 25 -0.17 12.82 4.32
C LEU A 25 0.56 12.59 3.00
N LEU A 26 0.74 13.66 2.23
CA LEU A 26 1.52 13.65 0.99
C LEU A 26 2.85 14.39 1.25
N LEU A 27 3.97 13.68 1.17
CA LEU A 27 5.31 14.25 1.24
C LEU A 27 5.98 14.12 -0.13
N ALA A 28 6.21 15.25 -0.79
CA ALA A 28 6.65 15.28 -2.18
C ALA A 28 7.85 16.20 -2.38
N VAL A 29 8.99 15.65 -2.82
CA VAL A 29 10.08 16.47 -3.38
C VAL A 29 9.74 16.73 -4.85
N ILE A 30 9.67 17.99 -5.25
CA ILE A 30 9.29 18.41 -6.62
C ILE A 30 10.50 19.02 -7.34
N GLN A 31 11.44 19.59 -6.58
CA GLN A 31 12.70 20.12 -7.12
C GLN A 31 13.48 19.05 -7.89
N GLY A 32 13.94 19.42 -9.09
CA GLY A 32 14.67 18.50 -9.97
C GLY A 32 13.87 17.27 -10.39
N ARG A 33 12.53 17.32 -10.32
CA ARG A 33 11.61 16.22 -10.65
C ARG A 33 10.49 16.73 -11.58
N PRO A 34 10.77 17.01 -12.87
CA PRO A 34 9.74 17.36 -13.85
C PRO A 34 8.56 16.39 -13.80
N GLY A 35 7.34 16.90 -13.96
CA GLY A 35 6.09 16.15 -13.85
C GLY A 35 5.65 15.76 -12.43
N ALA A 36 6.50 15.89 -11.39
CA ALA A 36 6.11 15.51 -10.03
C ALA A 36 4.95 16.36 -9.48
N GLN A 37 4.82 17.60 -9.96
CA GLN A 37 3.68 18.46 -9.63
C GLN A 37 2.35 17.84 -10.09
N HIS A 38 2.32 17.21 -11.26
CA HIS A 38 1.11 16.54 -11.76
C HIS A 38 0.76 15.29 -10.93
N ASP A 39 1.76 14.57 -10.40
CA ASP A 39 1.53 13.47 -9.46
C ASP A 39 0.90 13.95 -8.15
N VAL A 40 1.41 15.06 -7.61
CA VAL A 40 0.85 15.70 -6.39
C VAL A 40 -0.59 16.13 -6.61
N GLU A 41 -0.88 16.79 -7.74
CA GLU A 41 -2.23 17.25 -8.06
C GLU A 41 -3.20 16.08 -8.30
N ALA A 42 -2.77 15.04 -9.00
CA ALA A 42 -3.58 13.85 -9.26
C ALA A 42 -3.93 13.12 -7.96
N LEU A 43 -2.94 12.87 -7.09
CA LEU A 43 -3.19 12.25 -5.78
C LEU A 43 -4.03 13.15 -4.87
N GLY A 44 -3.82 14.46 -4.88
CA GLY A 44 -4.63 15.40 -4.12
C GLY A 44 -6.11 15.33 -4.51
N ARG A 45 -6.40 15.33 -5.81
CA ARG A 45 -7.77 15.16 -6.33
C ARG A 45 -8.36 13.79 -5.97
N LEU A 46 -7.57 12.72 -6.07
CA LEU A 46 -8.01 11.38 -5.68
C LEU A 46 -8.35 11.33 -4.19
N CYS A 47 -7.48 11.84 -3.33
CA CYS A 47 -7.70 11.88 -1.88
C CYS A 47 -8.99 12.65 -1.55
N GLN A 48 -9.20 13.81 -2.18
CA GLN A 48 -10.44 14.56 -2.03
C GLN A 48 -11.68 13.76 -2.48
N THR A 49 -11.60 13.09 -3.63
CA THR A 49 -12.69 12.26 -4.18
C THR A 49 -13.04 11.11 -3.23
N LEU A 50 -12.02 10.49 -2.64
CA LEU A 50 -12.17 9.42 -1.67
C LEU A 50 -12.46 9.93 -0.25
N GLY A 51 -12.60 11.25 -0.02
CA GLY A 51 -12.94 11.81 1.28
C GLY A 51 -11.82 11.75 2.34
N PHE A 52 -10.56 11.83 1.91
CA PHE A 52 -9.42 11.96 2.82
C PHE A 52 -9.17 13.44 3.19
N GLU A 53 -9.03 13.72 4.48
CA GLU A 53 -8.47 14.98 4.97
C GLU A 53 -6.96 14.98 4.71
N THR A 54 -6.52 15.79 3.75
CA THR A 54 -5.17 15.67 3.17
C THR A 54 -4.25 16.80 3.62
N THR A 55 -3.08 16.45 4.14
CA THR A 55 -1.97 17.36 4.43
C THR A 55 -0.87 17.16 3.37
N LEU A 56 -0.49 18.24 2.68
CA LEU A 56 0.61 18.25 1.72
C LEU A 56 1.83 18.98 2.29
N ARG A 57 3.02 18.41 2.08
CA ARG A 57 4.31 19.07 2.28
C ARG A 57 5.19 18.88 1.05
N MET A 58 5.68 19.99 0.53
CA MET A 58 6.55 20.02 -0.65
C MET A 58 8.00 20.25 -0.24
N ASP A 59 8.91 19.63 -0.99
CA ASP A 59 10.36 19.70 -0.82
C ASP A 59 10.85 19.49 0.62
N PRO A 60 10.38 18.45 1.34
CA PRO A 60 10.93 18.15 2.66
C PRO A 60 12.41 17.74 2.56
N THR A 61 13.21 18.20 3.53
CA THR A 61 14.54 17.66 3.78
C THR A 61 14.47 16.24 4.32
N ALA A 62 15.58 15.50 4.32
CA ALA A 62 15.62 14.15 4.89
C ALA A 62 15.16 14.12 6.36
N GLN A 63 15.54 15.13 7.15
CA GLN A 63 15.07 15.27 8.53
C GLN A 63 13.59 15.66 8.60
N ALA A 64 13.11 16.50 7.69
CA ALA A 64 11.71 16.90 7.65
C ALA A 64 10.78 15.71 7.33
N PHE A 65 11.19 14.76 6.49
CA PHE A 65 10.42 13.53 6.27
C PHE A 65 10.06 12.82 7.58
N GLN A 66 11.04 12.63 8.47
CA GLN A 66 10.82 11.99 9.77
C GLN A 66 9.94 12.85 10.67
N LYS A 67 10.24 14.14 10.75
CA LYS A 67 9.51 15.08 11.62
C LYS A 67 8.03 15.19 11.24
N GLU A 68 7.73 15.30 9.95
CA GLU A 68 6.34 15.41 9.47
C GLU A 68 5.57 14.11 9.71
N LEU A 69 6.20 12.94 9.56
CA LEU A 69 5.53 11.67 9.90
C LEU A 69 5.29 11.52 11.41
N ALA A 70 6.25 11.92 12.25
CA ALA A 70 6.09 11.90 13.69
C ALA A 70 4.96 12.84 14.13
N GLN A 71 4.91 14.05 13.56
CA GLN A 71 3.83 15.00 13.80
C GLN A 71 2.48 14.48 13.30
N PHE A 72 2.45 13.83 12.14
CA PHE A 72 1.24 13.21 11.61
C PHE A 72 0.71 12.09 12.52
N ARG A 73 1.60 11.25 13.06
CA ARG A 73 1.26 10.25 14.09
C ARG A 73 0.63 10.89 15.33
N GLU A 74 1.22 11.98 15.82
CA GLU A 74 0.69 12.71 16.98
C GLU A 74 -0.69 13.33 16.70
N GLN A 75 -0.88 13.85 15.49
CA GLN A 75 -2.18 14.37 15.04
C GLN A 75 -3.24 13.29 14.93
N LEU A 76 -2.87 12.08 14.48
CA LEU A 76 -3.75 10.92 14.45
C LEU A 76 -4.24 10.54 15.85
N ASP A 77 -3.33 10.49 16.83
CA ASP A 77 -3.64 10.13 18.21
C ASP A 77 -4.44 11.23 18.96
N THR A 78 -4.37 12.48 18.49
CA THR A 78 -5.10 13.64 19.06
C THR A 78 -6.26 14.12 18.19
N HIS A 79 -6.61 13.36 17.16
CA HIS A 79 -7.62 13.75 16.17
C HIS A 79 -9.00 13.93 16.82
N SER A 80 -9.74 14.95 16.41
CA SER A 80 -11.04 15.28 17.03
C SER A 80 -12.12 14.21 16.81
N SER A 81 -12.01 13.46 15.72
CA SER A 81 -12.83 12.28 15.41
C SER A 81 -11.95 11.03 15.29
N PRO A 82 -12.44 9.84 15.67
CA PRO A 82 -11.64 8.63 15.50
C PRO A 82 -11.34 8.39 14.02
N VAL A 83 -10.11 7.96 13.73
CA VAL A 83 -9.63 7.71 12.37
C VAL A 83 -9.83 6.24 12.02
N SER A 84 -10.31 5.95 10.81
CA SER A 84 -10.52 4.58 10.32
C SER A 84 -9.57 4.17 9.19
N CYS A 85 -8.82 5.10 8.60
CA CYS A 85 -7.77 4.80 7.62
C CYS A 85 -6.77 5.95 7.53
N ALA A 86 -5.49 5.61 7.37
CA ALA A 86 -4.46 6.57 7.03
C ALA A 86 -3.76 6.21 5.72
N LEU A 87 -3.50 7.22 4.90
CA LEU A 87 -2.71 7.12 3.68
C LEU A 87 -1.47 8.01 3.79
N VAL A 88 -0.29 7.48 3.49
CA VAL A 88 0.95 8.24 3.40
C VAL A 88 1.54 8.04 2.02
N ALA A 89 1.65 9.11 1.24
CA ALA A 89 2.37 9.09 -0.04
C ALA A 89 3.75 9.73 0.12
N LEU A 90 4.79 8.98 -0.23
CA LEU A 90 6.18 9.41 -0.21
C LEU A 90 6.67 9.46 -1.66
N MET A 91 6.88 10.68 -2.16
CA MET A 91 7.26 10.91 -3.56
C MET A 91 8.57 11.66 -3.62
N ALA A 92 9.68 10.97 -3.83
CA ALA A 92 11.02 11.57 -3.83
C ALA A 92 11.97 10.90 -4.83
N HIS A 93 13.18 11.41 -4.95
CA HIS A 93 14.27 10.64 -5.57
C HIS A 93 14.65 9.48 -4.66
N GLY A 94 15.26 8.46 -5.27
CA GLY A 94 15.71 7.26 -4.57
C GLY A 94 17.22 7.20 -4.46
N GLY A 95 17.73 6.85 -3.28
CA GLY A 95 19.14 6.54 -3.06
C GLY A 95 19.52 5.16 -3.64
N PRO A 96 20.82 4.85 -3.72
CA PRO A 96 21.33 3.64 -4.36
C PRO A 96 20.88 2.33 -3.67
N GLN A 97 20.45 2.40 -2.40
CA GLN A 97 19.95 1.25 -1.63
C GLN A 97 18.44 1.34 -1.38
N GLY A 98 17.73 2.25 -2.05
CA GLY A 98 16.30 2.48 -1.90
C GLY A 98 15.90 3.36 -0.72
N GLN A 99 16.82 4.21 -0.26
CA GLN A 99 16.52 5.36 0.60
C GLN A 99 15.66 6.39 -0.16
N LEU A 100 14.97 7.26 0.56
CA LEU A 100 14.43 8.48 -0.04
C LEU A 100 15.45 9.60 0.07
N VAL A 101 15.54 10.45 -0.95
CA VAL A 101 16.42 11.62 -0.96
C VAL A 101 15.58 12.88 -0.73
N GLY A 102 15.92 13.64 0.31
CA GLY A 102 15.29 14.92 0.62
C GLY A 102 15.70 16.04 -0.33
N ALA A 103 15.04 17.19 -0.23
CA ALA A 103 15.40 18.39 -1.01
C ALA A 103 16.80 18.93 -0.67
N ASP A 104 17.34 18.56 0.49
CA ASP A 104 18.71 18.82 0.94
C ASP A 104 19.75 17.84 0.35
N GLY A 105 19.30 16.89 -0.49
CA GLY A 105 20.15 15.84 -1.07
C GLY A 105 20.57 14.76 -0.07
N GLN A 106 20.12 14.84 1.18
CA GLN A 106 20.41 13.85 2.21
C GLN A 106 19.46 12.66 2.10
N GLU A 107 19.89 11.50 2.60
CA GLU A 107 19.14 10.25 2.51
C GLU A 107 18.39 9.94 3.81
N VAL A 108 17.19 9.39 3.68
CA VAL A 108 16.41 8.84 4.80
C VAL A 108 16.02 7.39 4.52
N GLN A 109 16.25 6.53 5.51
CA GLN A 109 15.87 5.13 5.41
C GLN A 109 14.35 4.99 5.46
N LEU A 110 13.82 4.29 4.45
CA LEU A 110 12.38 4.11 4.34
C LEU A 110 11.78 3.28 5.48
N GLU A 111 12.50 2.31 6.01
CA GLU A 111 12.01 1.47 7.11
C GLU A 111 11.74 2.30 8.39
N VAL A 112 12.55 3.33 8.65
CA VAL A 112 12.33 4.25 9.78
C VAL A 112 11.00 4.99 9.62
N LEU A 113 10.71 5.48 8.41
CA LEU A 113 9.45 6.19 8.12
C LEU A 113 8.23 5.28 8.29
N LYS A 114 8.29 4.02 7.84
CA LYS A 114 7.18 3.07 8.01
C LYS A 114 6.94 2.67 9.46
N GLN A 115 8.00 2.61 10.26
CA GLN A 115 7.91 2.26 11.68
C GLN A 115 7.11 3.29 12.48
N GLU A 116 7.10 4.56 12.06
CA GLU A 116 6.37 5.62 12.77
C GLU A 116 4.88 5.31 12.95
N LEU A 117 4.20 4.83 11.91
CA LEU A 117 2.78 4.48 12.02
C LEU A 117 2.51 3.10 12.61
N SER A 118 3.54 2.25 12.77
CA SER A 118 3.40 0.94 13.44
C SER A 118 3.06 1.09 14.93
N HIS A 119 3.36 2.25 15.52
CA HIS A 119 3.11 2.56 16.93
C HIS A 119 1.91 3.51 17.16
N CYS A 120 1.18 3.88 16.11
CA CYS A 120 0.02 4.75 16.20
C CYS A 120 -1.17 3.99 16.81
N ARG A 121 -1.67 4.46 17.96
CA ARG A 121 -2.77 3.81 18.68
C ARG A 121 -4.10 4.06 17.97
N ALA A 122 -4.28 5.26 17.41
CA ALA A 122 -5.48 5.59 16.63
C ALA A 122 -5.69 4.69 15.41
N LEU A 123 -4.64 4.05 14.90
CA LEU A 123 -4.68 3.14 13.75
C LEU A 123 -4.54 1.66 14.13
N GLN A 124 -4.74 1.31 15.41
CA GLN A 124 -4.85 -0.09 15.78
C GLN A 124 -6.11 -0.68 15.12
N ASP A 125 -5.98 -1.84 14.47
CA ASP A 125 -7.05 -2.49 13.69
C ASP A 125 -7.52 -1.74 12.42
N HIS A 126 -6.85 -0.64 12.06
CA HIS A 126 -7.21 0.18 10.91
C HIS A 126 -6.11 0.19 9.82
N PRO A 127 -6.50 0.21 8.54
CA PRO A 127 -5.58 0.15 7.41
C PRO A 127 -4.65 1.38 7.35
N LYS A 128 -3.35 1.10 7.22
CA LYS A 128 -2.26 2.04 6.97
C LYS A 128 -1.73 1.81 5.56
N ILE A 129 -1.98 2.76 4.65
CA ILE A 129 -1.59 2.65 3.24
C ILE A 129 -0.36 3.51 3.01
N PHE A 130 0.70 2.92 2.46
CA PHE A 130 1.90 3.63 2.03
C PHE A 130 2.03 3.55 0.51
N LEU A 131 2.02 4.70 -0.15
CA LEU A 131 2.32 4.86 -1.58
C LEU A 131 3.75 5.39 -1.74
N LEU A 132 4.58 4.70 -2.52
CA LEU A 132 5.99 5.04 -2.65
C LEU A 132 6.39 5.22 -4.11
N GLN A 133 6.53 6.49 -4.52
CA GLN A 133 7.06 6.88 -5.83
C GLN A 133 8.50 7.37 -5.67
N ALA A 134 9.43 6.41 -5.65
CA ALA A 134 10.86 6.66 -5.61
C ALA A 134 11.64 5.47 -6.20
N CYS A 135 12.80 5.74 -6.79
CA CYS A 135 13.71 4.68 -7.22
C CYS A 135 14.16 3.83 -6.03
N ARG A 136 14.37 2.54 -6.25
CA ARG A 136 14.81 1.61 -5.21
C ARG A 136 16.16 0.96 -5.52
N GLY A 137 16.87 1.57 -6.45
CA GLY A 137 18.16 1.17 -7.00
C GLY A 137 18.32 1.72 -8.43
N GLY A 138 19.38 1.30 -9.12
CA GLY A 138 19.71 1.77 -10.47
C GLY A 138 19.44 0.76 -11.59
N SER A 139 18.89 -0.41 -11.30
CA SER A 139 18.61 -1.43 -12.31
C SER A 139 17.41 -1.03 -13.18
N ARG A 140 17.45 -1.43 -14.45
CA ARG A 140 16.39 -1.16 -15.42
C ARG A 140 15.82 -2.49 -15.91
N HIS A 141 14.49 -2.64 -15.96
CA HIS A 141 13.89 -3.86 -16.51
C HIS A 141 14.26 -4.01 -17.98
N ARG A 142 14.74 -5.20 -18.34
CA ARG A 142 14.93 -5.59 -19.74
C ARG A 142 13.59 -6.09 -20.27
N ARG A 143 13.20 -5.65 -21.46
CA ARG A 143 12.07 -6.26 -22.18
C ARG A 143 12.32 -7.74 -22.36
N GLN A 144 11.40 -8.57 -21.86
CA GLN A 144 11.37 -9.98 -22.22
C GLN A 144 10.44 -10.12 -23.43
N PRO A 145 10.81 -10.91 -24.46
CA PRO A 145 9.89 -11.22 -25.54
C PRO A 145 8.65 -11.91 -24.96
N PRO A 146 7.44 -11.64 -25.48
CA PRO A 146 6.25 -12.34 -25.04
C PRO A 146 6.48 -13.84 -25.20
N ILE A 147 6.24 -14.61 -24.12
CA ILE A 147 6.28 -16.07 -24.21
C ILE A 147 5.14 -16.46 -25.16
N SER A 148 5.50 -17.03 -26.31
CA SER A 148 4.56 -17.72 -27.20
C SER A 148 3.88 -18.81 -26.39
N THR A 149 2.63 -18.59 -25.97
CA THR A 149 1.79 -19.61 -25.35
C THR A 149 1.32 -20.60 -26.41
N LYS A 150 2.22 -21.51 -26.80
CA LYS A 150 1.90 -22.81 -27.39
C LYS A 150 2.54 -23.91 -26.55
N TYR A 151 2.13 -24.00 -25.30
CA TYR A 151 2.26 -25.24 -24.54
C TYR A 151 0.96 -25.48 -23.79
N ASN A 152 0.19 -26.45 -24.30
CA ASN A 152 -0.97 -27.02 -23.65
C ASN A 152 -0.50 -27.67 -22.33
N TYR A 153 -0.82 -27.05 -21.20
CA TYR A 153 -0.81 -27.77 -19.93
C TYR A 153 -2.07 -28.66 -19.90
N LEU A 154 -1.84 -29.97 -20.00
CA LEU A 154 -2.85 -30.97 -19.68
C LEU A 154 -3.20 -30.87 -18.19
N PRO A 155 -4.48 -30.94 -17.80
CA PRO A 155 -4.87 -30.96 -16.40
C PRO A 155 -4.46 -32.29 -15.77
N PHE A 156 -3.60 -32.23 -14.75
CA PHE A 156 -3.26 -33.39 -13.90
C PHE A 156 -4.43 -33.67 -12.95
N PHE A 157 -5.05 -34.83 -13.10
CA PHE A 157 -6.07 -35.38 -12.20
C PHE A 157 -5.46 -35.73 -10.83
N ILE A 158 -6.06 -35.27 -9.73
CA ILE A 158 -5.79 -35.78 -8.38
C ILE A 158 -6.97 -36.66 -7.96
N PRO A 159 -6.77 -37.95 -7.62
CA PRO A 159 -7.82 -38.76 -7.02
C PRO A 159 -8.00 -38.36 -5.55
N GLY A 160 -9.26 -38.16 -5.16
CA GLY A 160 -9.63 -37.94 -3.76
C GLY A 160 -9.47 -39.20 -2.92
N ASN A 161 -9.04 -39.03 -1.68
CA ASN A 161 -9.21 -40.03 -0.63
C ASN A 161 -10.00 -39.40 0.53
N ARG A 162 -11.07 -40.08 0.94
CA ARG A 162 -11.85 -39.78 2.14
C ARG A 162 -11.27 -40.63 3.26
N ASP A 163 -10.83 -39.99 4.34
CA ASP A 163 -10.66 -40.66 5.63
C ASP A 163 -11.41 -39.87 6.70
N THR A 164 -12.34 -40.56 7.34
CA THR A 164 -13.05 -40.15 8.55
C THR A 164 -12.10 -40.29 9.74
N GLY A 165 -11.78 -39.17 10.40
CA GLY A 165 -10.95 -39.16 11.61
C GLY A 165 -11.52 -38.18 12.63
N VAL A 166 -11.76 -38.70 13.83
CA VAL A 166 -12.31 -38.02 15.02
C VAL A 166 -11.48 -36.79 15.41
N GLY A 167 -12.13 -35.64 15.55
CA GLY A 167 -11.48 -34.40 15.99
C GLY A 167 -11.11 -34.44 17.49
N PRO A 168 -9.96 -33.88 17.91
CA PRO A 168 -9.61 -33.84 19.32
C PRO A 168 -10.46 -32.82 20.07
N THR A 169 -10.92 -33.21 21.27
CA THR A 169 -11.63 -32.33 22.21
C THR A 169 -10.70 -31.19 22.63
N ALA A 170 -11.10 -29.94 22.35
CA ALA A 170 -10.30 -28.76 22.66
C ALA A 170 -10.04 -28.63 24.16
N LEU A 171 -8.77 -28.54 24.55
CA LEU A 171 -8.33 -28.43 25.94
C LEU A 171 -8.72 -27.07 26.56
N PRO A 172 -8.95 -26.98 27.88
CA PRO A 172 -9.39 -25.76 28.57
C PRO A 172 -8.53 -24.50 28.31
N TRP A 173 -7.23 -24.66 28.01
CA TRP A 173 -6.36 -23.54 27.66
C TRP A 173 -6.66 -22.94 26.28
N TYR A 174 -7.21 -23.73 25.35
CA TYR A 174 -7.61 -23.27 24.01
C TYR A 174 -8.81 -22.33 24.09
N TRP A 175 -9.76 -22.59 25.00
CA TRP A 175 -10.88 -21.68 25.29
C TRP A 175 -10.43 -20.37 25.92
N ARG A 176 -9.37 -20.41 26.74
CA ARG A 176 -8.76 -19.20 27.33
C ARG A 176 -8.00 -18.36 26.29
N TRP A 177 -7.41 -19.00 25.28
CA TRP A 177 -6.81 -18.32 24.12
C TRP A 177 -7.88 -17.66 23.21
N LEU A 178 -9.05 -18.30 23.01
CA LEU A 178 -10.19 -17.72 22.30
C LEU A 178 -10.85 -16.53 23.02
N GLN A 179 -10.64 -16.38 24.34
CA GLN A 179 -11.20 -15.31 25.17
C GLN A 179 -10.28 -14.10 25.33
N ALA A 180 -8.98 -14.24 25.03
CA ALA A 180 -8.07 -13.10 24.96
C ALA A 180 -8.21 -12.44 23.58
N PRO A 181 -8.37 -11.11 23.47
CA PRO A 181 -8.20 -10.45 22.19
C PRO A 181 -6.82 -10.84 21.66
N PRO A 182 -6.69 -11.43 20.46
CA PRO A 182 -5.39 -11.82 19.95
C PRO A 182 -4.52 -10.57 19.90
N ALA A 183 -3.34 -10.60 20.54
CA ALA A 183 -2.39 -9.51 20.43
C ALA A 183 -1.99 -9.38 18.96
N ILE A 184 -2.37 -8.26 18.34
CA ILE A 184 -2.13 -8.03 16.92
C ILE A 184 -0.68 -7.55 16.77
N PRO A 185 0.11 -8.13 15.86
CA PRO A 185 1.45 -7.64 15.58
C PRO A 185 1.42 -6.15 15.17
N SER A 186 2.41 -5.36 15.61
CA SER A 186 2.53 -3.94 15.27
C SER A 186 2.51 -3.64 13.76
N HIS A 187 2.85 -4.64 12.94
CA HIS A 187 2.91 -4.55 11.48
C HIS A 187 1.65 -5.06 10.76
N ALA A 188 0.56 -5.36 11.46
CA ALA A 188 -0.71 -5.73 10.83
C ALA A 188 -1.43 -4.51 10.23
N ASP A 189 -2.32 -4.78 9.28
CA ASP A 189 -3.16 -3.79 8.60
C ASP A 189 -2.34 -2.76 7.80
N VAL A 190 -1.19 -3.16 7.27
CA VAL A 190 -0.31 -2.29 6.47
C VAL A 190 -0.36 -2.74 5.02
N LEU A 191 -0.57 -1.78 4.11
CA LEU A 191 -0.44 -1.96 2.67
C LEU A 191 0.68 -1.05 2.15
N GLN A 192 1.67 -1.60 1.47
CA GLN A 192 2.78 -0.87 0.89
C GLN A 192 2.79 -1.09 -0.62
N ILE A 193 2.79 -0.01 -1.38
CA ILE A 193 2.72 -0.03 -2.83
C ILE A 193 3.90 0.77 -3.35
N TYR A 194 4.82 0.09 -4.01
CA TYR A 194 6.01 0.68 -4.58
C TYR A 194 5.86 0.79 -6.09
N ALA A 195 6.28 1.93 -6.62
CA ALA A 195 6.31 2.20 -8.05
C ALA A 195 7.14 1.21 -8.87
N ASP A 196 8.14 0.58 -8.26
CA ASP A 196 8.88 -0.52 -8.87
C ASP A 196 9.44 -1.49 -7.80
N ALA A 197 9.86 -2.65 -8.26
CA ALA A 197 10.56 -3.66 -7.49
C ALA A 197 11.86 -3.12 -6.86
N LYS A 198 12.26 -3.70 -5.72
CA LYS A 198 13.54 -3.37 -5.09
C LYS A 198 14.69 -3.51 -6.08
N GLY A 199 15.55 -2.49 -6.14
CA GLY A 199 16.67 -2.41 -7.08
C GLY A 199 16.39 -1.65 -8.37
N TYR A 200 15.12 -1.35 -8.68
CA TYR A 200 14.73 -0.77 -9.97
C TYR A 200 14.41 0.74 -9.93
N VAL A 201 14.47 1.35 -11.11
CA VAL A 201 14.17 2.77 -11.34
C VAL A 201 12.66 2.99 -11.44
N ALA A 202 12.14 3.94 -10.67
CA ALA A 202 10.76 4.41 -10.81
C ALA A 202 10.74 5.56 -11.83
N TYR A 203 10.10 5.34 -12.96
CA TYR A 203 10.08 6.30 -14.07
C TYR A 203 9.04 7.42 -13.86
N ARG A 204 9.31 8.55 -14.51
CA ARG A 204 8.42 9.72 -14.61
C ARG A 204 8.81 10.56 -15.83
N ASP A 205 7.81 11.15 -16.48
CA ASP A 205 7.98 12.12 -17.56
C ASP A 205 7.43 13.51 -17.16
N GLU A 206 7.28 14.42 -18.13
CA GLU A 206 6.75 15.76 -17.88
C GLU A 206 5.26 15.79 -17.49
N LYS A 207 4.49 14.73 -17.78
CA LYS A 207 3.06 14.61 -17.46
C LYS A 207 2.81 13.97 -16.11
N GLY A 208 3.81 13.30 -15.54
CA GLY A 208 3.71 12.60 -14.27
C GLY A 208 4.32 11.20 -14.34
N SER A 209 4.20 10.44 -13.27
CA SER A 209 4.61 9.04 -13.26
C SER A 209 3.47 8.15 -13.71
N ASP A 210 3.76 7.19 -14.59
CA ASP A 210 2.79 6.20 -15.04
C ASP A 210 2.14 5.48 -13.84
N PHE A 211 2.91 5.24 -12.78
CA PHE A 211 2.39 4.68 -11.54
C PHE A 211 1.26 5.53 -10.93
N ILE A 212 1.52 6.80 -10.64
CA ILE A 212 0.54 7.65 -9.96
C ILE A 212 -0.65 7.96 -10.87
N GLN A 213 -0.40 8.26 -12.15
CA GLN A 213 -1.48 8.57 -13.09
C GLN A 213 -2.41 7.37 -13.28
N THR A 214 -1.85 6.18 -13.56
CA THR A 214 -2.65 4.94 -13.71
C THR A 214 -3.39 4.58 -12.41
N LEU A 215 -2.75 4.74 -11.25
CA LEU A 215 -3.39 4.50 -9.95
C LEU A 215 -4.63 5.38 -9.78
N VAL A 216 -4.50 6.68 -10.04
CA VAL A 216 -5.59 7.64 -9.89
C VAL A 216 -6.74 7.30 -10.85
N GLU A 217 -6.44 7.02 -12.12
CA GLU A 217 -7.43 6.66 -13.12
C GLU A 217 -8.23 5.40 -12.74
N VAL A 218 -7.53 4.32 -12.36
CA VAL A 218 -8.17 3.04 -12.01
C VAL A 218 -9.04 3.17 -10.76
N LEU A 219 -8.56 3.87 -9.73
CA LEU A 219 -9.32 4.08 -8.49
C LEU A 219 -10.53 4.99 -8.71
N GLN A 220 -10.41 6.03 -9.52
CA GLN A 220 -11.53 6.92 -9.85
C GLN A 220 -12.61 6.23 -10.69
N ALA A 221 -12.21 5.33 -11.60
CA ALA A 221 -13.15 4.58 -12.42
C ALA A 221 -13.97 3.56 -11.61
N ASN A 222 -13.42 3.04 -10.50
CA ASN A 222 -14.01 1.94 -9.74
C ASN A 222 -13.86 2.09 -8.22
N PRO A 223 -14.29 3.20 -7.61
CA PRO A 223 -13.88 3.56 -6.25
C PRO A 223 -14.46 2.65 -5.15
N GLY A 224 -15.53 1.91 -5.42
CA GLY A 224 -16.14 0.94 -4.49
C GLY A 224 -15.56 -0.48 -4.56
N ARG A 225 -14.60 -0.76 -5.45
CA ARG A 225 -13.96 -2.08 -5.55
C ARG A 225 -12.88 -2.26 -4.49
N ASP A 226 -12.55 -3.51 -4.22
CA ASP A 226 -11.45 -3.86 -3.31
C ASP A 226 -10.11 -3.32 -3.85
N LEU A 227 -9.36 -2.65 -2.98
CA LEU A 227 -8.12 -1.97 -3.35
C LEU A 227 -7.07 -2.94 -3.90
N MET A 228 -7.01 -4.19 -3.43
CA MET A 228 -6.04 -5.15 -3.96
C MET A 228 -6.37 -5.58 -5.39
N GLU A 229 -7.66 -5.69 -5.72
CA GLU A 229 -8.10 -5.95 -7.10
C GLU A 229 -7.75 -4.76 -8.01
N LEU A 230 -7.99 -3.54 -7.53
CA LEU A 230 -7.64 -2.32 -8.28
C LEU A 230 -6.13 -2.20 -8.50
N LEU A 231 -5.32 -2.48 -7.48
CA LEU A 231 -3.85 -2.46 -7.60
C LEU A 231 -3.33 -3.55 -8.55
N THR A 232 -4.01 -4.69 -8.64
CA THR A 232 -3.70 -5.72 -9.64
C THR A 232 -3.95 -5.20 -11.06
N GLU A 233 -5.05 -4.48 -11.27
CA GLU A 233 -5.35 -3.84 -12.55
C GLU A 233 -4.34 -2.73 -12.89
N VAL A 234 -3.97 -1.89 -11.92
CA VAL A 234 -2.91 -0.89 -12.11
C VAL A 234 -1.60 -1.56 -12.53
N ASN A 235 -1.19 -2.63 -11.83
CA ASN A 235 0.04 -3.33 -12.17
C ASN A 235 -0.02 -3.95 -13.58
N ARG A 236 -1.17 -4.50 -13.98
CA ARG A 236 -1.40 -5.03 -15.33
C ARG A 236 -1.17 -3.95 -16.40
N GLN A 237 -1.81 -2.79 -16.24
CA GLN A 237 -1.67 -1.68 -17.21
C GLN A 237 -0.23 -1.17 -17.30
N ILE A 238 0.46 -1.00 -16.17
CA ILE A 238 1.87 -0.56 -16.13
C ILE A 238 2.80 -1.57 -16.81
N CYS A 239 2.57 -2.87 -16.61
CA CYS A 239 3.38 -3.92 -17.25
C CYS A 239 3.17 -3.97 -18.78
N GLU A 240 1.96 -3.64 -19.25
CA GLU A 240 1.62 -3.60 -20.67
C GLU A 240 2.23 -2.39 -21.38
N HIS A 241 2.30 -1.24 -20.71
CA HIS A 241 2.89 -0.02 -21.27
C HIS A 241 4.41 -0.10 -21.36
N ASP A 242 4.98 0.67 -22.28
CA ASP A 242 6.41 0.87 -22.38
C ASP A 242 6.75 2.26 -21.89
N VAL A 243 7.80 2.34 -21.08
CA VAL A 243 8.25 3.60 -20.50
C VAL A 243 9.54 4.04 -21.19
N LEU A 244 9.61 5.30 -21.61
CA LEU A 244 10.85 5.85 -22.15
C LEU A 244 11.86 6.01 -21.02
N GLY A 245 13.03 5.40 -21.19
CA GLY A 245 14.15 5.64 -20.29
C GLY A 245 14.61 7.10 -20.34
N PRO A 246 15.30 7.61 -19.30
CA PRO A 246 15.79 8.98 -19.26
C PRO A 246 16.77 9.32 -20.40
N ASP A 247 17.37 8.30 -21.02
CA ASP A 247 18.31 8.44 -22.14
C ASP A 247 17.61 8.48 -23.52
N GLY A 248 16.27 8.41 -23.57
CA GLY A 248 15.45 8.57 -24.79
C GLY A 248 15.46 7.40 -25.78
N ASP A 249 16.51 6.55 -25.75
CA ASP A 249 16.77 5.59 -26.82
C ASP A 249 16.24 4.16 -26.57
N GLU A 250 15.86 3.80 -25.34
CA GLU A 250 15.43 2.43 -25.00
C GLU A 250 14.11 2.38 -24.23
N LEU A 251 13.14 1.65 -24.79
CA LEU A 251 11.85 1.37 -24.17
C LEU A 251 12.03 0.36 -23.02
N ARG A 252 11.52 0.72 -21.84
CA ARG A 252 11.63 -0.02 -20.58
C ARG A 252 10.28 -0.53 -20.12
N LYS A 253 10.32 -1.45 -19.17
CA LYS A 253 9.14 -1.92 -18.43
C LYS A 253 9.23 -1.45 -16.99
N ALA A 254 8.09 -1.36 -16.34
CA ALA A 254 7.95 -1.14 -14.91
C ALA A 254 7.00 -2.20 -14.35
N CYS A 255 7.18 -2.58 -13.08
CA CYS A 255 6.32 -3.54 -12.41
C CYS A 255 6.22 -3.15 -10.94
N LEU A 256 4.99 -2.93 -10.46
CA LEU A 256 4.77 -2.55 -9.08
C LEU A 256 5.17 -3.69 -8.14
N GLU A 257 5.71 -3.31 -6.98
CA GLU A 257 5.81 -4.24 -5.85
C GLU A 257 4.72 -3.89 -4.85
N ILE A 258 3.88 -4.86 -4.49
CA ILE A 258 2.79 -4.67 -3.52
C ILE A 258 3.04 -5.63 -2.36
N ARG A 259 3.10 -5.08 -1.14
CA ARG A 259 3.22 -5.86 0.11
C ARG A 259 2.03 -5.56 1.01
N SER A 260 1.32 -6.59 1.42
CA SER A 260 0.11 -6.45 2.24
C SER A 260 0.18 -7.33 3.48
N SER A 261 -0.21 -6.75 4.62
CA SER A 261 -0.58 -7.44 5.86
C SER A 261 -2.03 -7.12 6.25
N LEU A 262 -2.85 -6.67 5.28
CA LEU A 262 -4.27 -6.45 5.47
C LEU A 262 -4.98 -7.76 5.84
N ARG A 263 -5.89 -7.68 6.79
CA ARG A 263 -6.67 -8.82 7.32
C ARG A 263 -8.10 -8.87 6.79
N HIS A 264 -8.58 -7.75 6.24
CA HIS A 264 -9.92 -7.60 5.69
C HIS A 264 -9.85 -6.94 4.30
N ARG A 265 -10.94 -7.05 3.55
CA ARG A 265 -11.11 -6.31 2.29
C ARG A 265 -11.10 -4.82 2.55
N LEU A 266 -10.50 -4.06 1.65
CA LEU A 266 -10.33 -2.63 1.78
C LEU A 266 -10.96 -1.93 0.58
N CYS A 267 -12.15 -1.37 0.76
CA CYS A 267 -12.78 -0.49 -0.23
C CYS A 267 -12.72 0.94 0.32
N LEU A 268 -12.20 1.89 -0.47
CA LEU A 268 -11.92 3.25 0.00
C LEU A 268 -13.14 4.20 -0.07
N GLN A 269 -14.24 3.76 -0.68
CA GLN A 269 -15.51 4.49 -0.79
C GLN A 269 -16.65 3.70 -0.17
#